data_AF-A0A183BDH5-F1
#
_entry.id   AF-A0A183BDH5-F1
#
_cell.length_a   1.000
_cell.length_b   1.000
_cell.length_c   1.000
_cell.angle_alpha   90.00
_cell.angle_beta   90.00
_cell.angle_gamma   90.00
#
_symmetry.space_group_name_H-M   'P 1'
#
loop_
_entity.id
_entity.type
_entity.pdbx_description
1 polymer ?
#
loop_
_entity_poly.entity_id
_entity_poly.type
_entity_poly.pdbx_seq_one_letter_code
_entity_poly.pdbx_strand_id
1 'polypeptide(L)'
;MGTLEVANGNSASTDEDMAEKLMDYFKSVYRPSQGNGFRNPLVDANENELQMLVVREDAVQTEVRSLRNHEVAGPDEIHPAIVQPLAEAILGPV
;
A
#
# COMPACT_ATOMS: atom_id res chain seq x y z
N MET A 1 6.84 -0.99 29.42
CA MET A 1 5.64 -0.13 29.24
C MET A 1 6.13 1.14 28.57
N GLY A 2 5.72 1.39 27.33
CA GLY A 2 6.09 2.60 26.58
C GLY A 2 5.07 3.70 26.82
N THR A 3 5.51 4.95 26.86
CA THR A 3 4.65 6.13 27.03
C THR A 3 4.60 6.88 25.70
N LEU A 4 3.41 7.25 25.26
CA LEU A 4 3.23 8.08 24.07
C LEU A 4 3.12 9.54 24.50
N GLU A 5 4.08 10.37 24.09
CA GLU A 5 4.06 11.81 24.28
C GLU A 5 3.56 12.49 23.01
N VAL A 6 2.45 13.23 23.12
CA VAL A 6 1.90 14.02 22.01
C VAL A 6 2.66 15.36 21.95
N ALA A 7 2.86 15.92 20.75
CA ALA A 7 3.66 17.14 20.52
C ALA A 7 3.22 18.40 21.32
N ASN A 8 2.01 18.39 21.90
CA ASN A 8 1.51 19.43 22.80
C ASN A 8 1.92 19.23 24.28
N GLY A 9 2.73 18.22 24.60
CA GLY A 9 3.22 17.94 25.95
C GLY A 9 2.26 17.14 26.84
N ASN A 10 1.19 16.56 26.28
CA ASN A 10 0.26 15.70 27.02
C ASN A 10 0.65 14.24 26.80
N SER A 11 0.95 13.51 27.89
CA SER A 11 1.38 12.11 27.86
C SER A 11 0.21 11.16 28.14
N ALA A 12 -0.03 10.20 27.25
CA ALA A 12 -1.03 9.16 27.46
C ALA A 12 -0.44 8.05 28.34
N SER A 13 -1.09 7.76 29.48
CA SER A 13 -0.58 6.81 30.49
C SER A 13 -1.35 5.50 30.59
N THR A 14 -2.54 5.39 30.00
CA THR A 14 -3.34 4.16 29.95
C THR A 14 -3.48 3.67 28.52
N ASP A 15 -3.70 2.36 28.34
CA ASP A 15 -3.87 1.75 27.02
C ASP A 15 -5.05 2.36 26.25
N GLU A 16 -6.11 2.75 26.96
CA GLU A 16 -7.28 3.42 26.39
C GLU A 16 -6.97 4.82 25.86
N ASP A 17 -6.24 5.63 26.64
CA ASP A 17 -5.82 6.98 26.21
C ASP A 17 -4.82 6.89 25.04
N MET A 18 -3.92 5.90 25.07
CA MET A 18 -3.03 5.64 23.94
C MET A 18 -3.79 5.27 22.65
N ALA A 19 -4.79 4.40 22.75
CA ALA A 19 -5.63 4.03 21.62
C ALA A 19 -6.42 5.22 21.05
N GLU A 20 -6.96 6.07 21.92
CA GLU A 20 -7.66 7.28 21.52
C GLU A 20 -6.73 8.27 20.81
N LYS A 21 -5.52 8.51 21.34
CA LYS A 21 -4.53 9.40 20.68
C LYS A 21 -4.11 8.89 19.31
N LEU A 22 -3.91 7.59 19.15
CA LEU A 22 -3.58 6.99 17.86
C LEU A 22 -4.74 7.12 16.87
N MET A 23 -5.97 6.93 17.33
CA MET A 23 -7.17 7.10 16.52
C MET A 23 -7.36 8.55 16.08
N ASP A 24 -7.13 9.52 16.97
CA ASP A 24 -7.21 10.95 16.66
C ASP A 24 -6.13 11.37 15.66
N TYR A 25 -4.89 10.89 15.84
CA TYR A 25 -3.83 11.07 14.86
C TYR A 25 -4.25 10.50 13.51
N PHE A 26 -4.71 9.24 13.47
CA PHE A 26 -5.14 8.59 12.24
C PHE A 26 -6.25 9.37 11.53
N LYS A 27 -7.27 9.86 12.26
CA LYS A 27 -8.33 10.71 11.69
C LYS A 27 -7.81 12.04 11.16
N SER A 28 -6.77 12.61 11.77
CA SER A 28 -6.17 13.88 11.33
C SER A 28 -5.39 13.75 10.01
N VAL A 29 -4.70 12.62 9.81
CA VAL A 29 -3.96 12.34 8.56
C VAL A 29 -4.83 11.70 7.51
N TYR A 30 -5.85 10.95 7.93
CA TYR A 30 -6.81 10.34 7.03
C TYR A 30 -7.67 11.45 6.42
N ARG A 31 -7.36 11.79 5.17
CA ARG A 31 -8.23 12.61 4.34
C ARG A 31 -9.18 11.65 3.62
N PRO A 32 -10.48 11.60 3.97
CA PRO A 32 -11.46 11.02 3.07
C PRO A 32 -11.30 11.75 1.74
N SER A 33 -11.34 11.04 0.61
CA SER A 33 -11.33 11.69 -0.70
C SER A 33 -12.53 12.64 -0.76
N GLN A 34 -12.28 13.92 -0.52
CA GLN A 34 -13.31 14.92 -0.68
C GLN A 34 -13.57 14.95 -2.18
N GLY A 35 -14.78 14.60 -2.59
CA GLY A 35 -15.24 14.68 -3.97
C GLY A 35 -15.37 16.13 -4.46
N ASN A 36 -14.43 17.00 -4.08
CA ASN A 36 -14.38 18.41 -4.43
C ASN A 36 -13.13 18.68 -5.30
N GLY A 37 -13.11 18.07 -6.49
CA GLY A 37 -12.64 18.71 -7.71
C GLY A 37 -11.18 19.15 -7.82
N PHE A 38 -10.34 19.00 -6.79
CA PHE A 38 -8.89 19.15 -6.93
C PHE A 38 -8.32 17.85 -7.50
N ARG A 39 -8.60 17.69 -8.80
CA ARG A 39 -8.13 16.63 -9.67
C ARG A 39 -6.61 16.69 -9.71
N ASN A 40 -5.98 15.65 -9.18
CA ASN A 40 -4.55 15.44 -9.31
C ASN A 40 -4.32 14.92 -10.75
N PRO A 41 -3.57 15.62 -11.62
CA PRO A 41 -3.44 15.24 -13.03
C PRO A 41 -2.84 13.85 -13.27
N LEU A 42 -2.19 13.27 -12.25
CA LEU A 42 -1.61 11.93 -12.29
C LEU A 42 -2.64 10.80 -12.04
N VAL A 43 -3.84 11.12 -11.55
CA VAL A 43 -4.88 10.14 -11.22
C VAL A 43 -5.96 10.08 -12.31
N ASP A 44 -6.09 11.15 -13.10
CA ASP A 44 -7.18 11.36 -14.06
C ASP A 44 -6.92 10.80 -15.47
N ALA A 45 -5.78 10.18 -15.72
CA ALA A 45 -5.51 9.56 -17.02
C ALA A 45 -6.35 8.28 -17.25
N ASN A 46 -7.01 7.77 -16.21
CA ASN A 46 -7.59 6.44 -16.20
C ASN A 46 -9.02 6.44 -15.65
N GLU A 47 -9.92 7.27 -16.18
CA GLU A 47 -11.31 6.82 -16.40
C GLU A 47 -11.35 5.81 -17.58
N ASN A 48 -10.30 4.99 -17.73
CA ASN A 48 -10.39 3.78 -18.50
C ASN A 48 -11.34 2.90 -17.71
N GLU A 49 -12.53 2.66 -18.27
CA GLU A 49 -13.32 1.46 -18.00
C GLU A 49 -12.34 0.35 -17.62
N LEU A 50 -12.53 -0.28 -16.45
CA LEU A 50 -11.70 -1.41 -16.04
C LEU A 50 -11.79 -2.47 -17.13
N GLN A 51 -10.88 -2.39 -18.11
CA GLN A 51 -10.89 -3.26 -19.27
C GLN A 51 -10.65 -4.65 -18.72
N MET A 52 -11.50 -5.58 -19.14
CA MET A 52 -11.36 -6.97 -18.78
C MET A 52 -9.99 -7.46 -19.24
N LEU A 53 -9.06 -7.54 -18.29
CA LEU A 53 -7.71 -7.99 -18.53
C LEU A 53 -7.72 -9.52 -18.56
N VAL A 54 -7.79 -10.08 -19.77
CA VAL A 54 -7.65 -11.53 -19.95
C VAL A 54 -6.16 -11.86 -19.90
N VAL A 55 -5.71 -12.37 -18.76
CA VAL A 55 -4.33 -12.81 -18.55
C VAL A 55 -4.27 -14.32 -18.66
N ARG A 56 -3.24 -14.85 -19.32
CA ARG A 56 -2.96 -16.29 -19.31
C ARG A 56 -1.97 -16.64 -18.23
N GLU A 57 -2.25 -17.70 -17.48
CA GLU A 57 -1.41 -18.18 -16.38
C GLU A 57 0.01 -18.52 -16.83
N ASP A 58 0.17 -19.17 -17.99
CA ASP A 58 1.47 -19.55 -18.56
C ASP A 58 2.36 -18.34 -18.84
N ALA A 59 1.76 -17.25 -19.33
CA ALA A 59 2.45 -16.02 -19.62
C ALA A 59 2.95 -15.33 -18.34
N VAL A 60 2.11 -15.26 -17.31
CA VAL A 60 2.48 -14.65 -16.01
C VAL A 60 3.58 -15.46 -15.35
N GLN A 61 3.46 -16.79 -15.33
CA GLN A 61 4.45 -17.64 -14.69
C GLN A 61 5.80 -17.56 -15.40
N THR A 62 5.81 -17.45 -16.73
CA THR A 62 7.04 -17.25 -17.51
C THR A 62 7.69 -15.91 -17.17
N GLU A 63 6.90 -14.84 -17.10
CA GLU A 63 7.40 -13.51 -16.79
C GLU A 63 7.98 -13.43 -15.37
N VAL A 64 7.25 -13.94 -14.37
CA VAL A 64 7.69 -14.00 -12.97
C VAL A 64 8.99 -14.78 -12.82
N ARG A 65 9.18 -15.87 -13.56
CA ARG A 65 10.44 -16.64 -13.56
C ARG A 65 11.59 -15.94 -14.27
N SER A 66 11.30 -15.01 -15.17
CA SER A 66 12.31 -14.23 -15.90
C SER A 66 12.83 -13.02 -15.11
N LEU A 67 12.23 -12.74 -13.94
CA LEU A 67 12.61 -11.63 -13.08
C LEU A 67 14.07 -11.72 -12.66
N ARG A 68 14.77 -10.60 -12.81
CA ARG A 68 16.18 -10.46 -12.52
C ARG A 68 16.39 -10.12 -11.06
N ASN A 69 16.38 -11.13 -10.21
CA ASN A 69 16.48 -11.01 -8.74
C ASN A 69 17.76 -10.32 -8.22
N HIS A 70 18.75 -10.07 -9.08
CA HIS A 70 19.98 -9.32 -8.78
C HIS A 70 19.95 -7.83 -9.19
N GLU A 71 18.89 -7.38 -9.85
CA GLU A 71 18.75 -5.97 -10.26
C GLU A 71 18.12 -5.14 -9.14
N VAL A 72 18.41 -3.84 -9.14
CA VAL A 72 17.82 -2.88 -8.20
C VAL A 72 16.33 -2.71 -8.45
N ALA A 73 15.61 -2.23 -7.44
CA ALA A 73 14.19 -1.93 -7.55
C ALA A 73 13.92 -0.89 -8.65
N GLY A 74 12.76 -1.05 -9.31
CA GLY A 74 12.29 -0.09 -10.30
C GLY A 74 11.74 1.19 -9.68
N PRO A 75 11.09 2.04 -10.48
CA PRO A 75 10.43 3.27 -9.99
C PRO A 75 9.29 3.01 -9.00
N ASP A 76 8.77 1.77 -8.97
CA ASP A 76 7.78 1.30 -8.00
C ASP A 76 8.40 0.93 -6.64
N GLU A 77 9.74 0.99 -6.53
CA GLU A 77 10.53 0.63 -5.35
C GLU A 77 10.37 -0.85 -4.92
N ILE A 78 9.80 -1.69 -5.79
CA ILE A 78 9.62 -3.12 -5.53
C ILE A 78 10.80 -3.88 -6.12
N HIS A 79 11.54 -4.58 -5.27
CA HIS A 79 12.69 -5.36 -5.70
C HIS A 79 12.25 -6.68 -6.40
N PRO A 80 12.83 -7.10 -7.53
CA PRO A 80 12.39 -8.31 -8.23
C PRO A 80 12.42 -9.58 -7.34
N ALA A 81 13.40 -9.67 -6.44
CA ALA A 81 13.53 -10.76 -5.48
C ALA A 81 12.35 -10.91 -4.48
N ILE A 82 11.53 -9.88 -4.28
CA ILE A 82 10.31 -9.97 -3.45
C ILE A 82 9.07 -10.31 -4.27
N VAL A 83 9.05 -9.97 -5.56
CA VAL A 83 7.90 -10.19 -6.45
C VAL A 83 7.63 -11.67 -6.66
N GLN A 84 8.67 -12.47 -6.89
CA GLN A 84 8.51 -13.90 -7.14
C GLN A 84 7.90 -14.66 -5.93
N PRO A 85 8.42 -14.54 -4.70
CA PRO A 85 7.79 -15.15 -3.53
C PRO A 85 6.35 -14.67 -3.29
N LEU A 86 6.07 -13.39 -3.55
CA LEU A 86 4.72 -12.85 -3.39
C LEU A 86 3.75 -13.44 -4.42
N ALA A 87 4.18 -13.58 -5.68
CA ALA A 87 3.39 -14.21 -6.73
C ALA A 87 3.02 -15.67 -6.35
N GLU A 88 3.99 -16.43 -5.83
CA GLU A 88 3.76 -17.81 -5.38
C GLU A 88 2.83 -17.88 -4.16
N ALA A 89 2.94 -16.94 -3.22
CA ALA A 89 2.07 -16.88 -2.04
C ALA A 89 0.62 -16.54 -2.39
N ILE A 90 0.40 -15.64 -3.36
CA ILE A 90 -0.93 -15.26 -3.85
C ILE A 90 -1.59 -16.40 -4.63
N LEU A 91 -0.81 -17.26 -5.28
CA LEU A 91 -1.28 -18.48 -5.96
C LEU A 91 -1.73 -19.60 -4.99
N GLY A 92 -1.71 -19.37 -3.67
CA GLY A 92 -2.24 -20.30 -2.66
C GLY A 92 -3.71 -20.67 -2.91
N PRO A 93 -4.19 -21.82 -2.35
CA PRO A 93 -5.49 -22.38 -2.70
C PRO A 93 -6.62 -21.40 -2.37
N VAL A 94 -7.50 -21.19 -3.34
CA VAL A 94 -8.78 -20.46 -3.24
C VAL A 94 -9.82 -21.26 -2.45
#